data_AF-A0A927VUS0-F1
#
_entry.id   AF-A0A927VUS0-F1
#
_cell.length_a   1.000
_cell.length_b   1.000
_cell.length_c   1.000
_cell.angle_alpha   90.00
_cell.angle_beta   90.00
_cell.angle_gamma   90.00
#
_symmetry.space_group_name_H-M   'P 1'
#
loop_
_entity.id
_entity.type
_entity.pdbx_description
1 polymer ?
#
loop_
_entity_poly.entity_id
_entity_poly.type
_entity_poly.pdbx_seq_one_letter_code
_entity_poly.pdbx_strand_id
1 'polypeptide(L)'
;MDINKTSITRRLEASLDGLQEEFRALYTAEDLSRAADELRRSAGRSDHSSKLKRLFGMLELCGISYERGLSDSAYEEIIRAADIPSFAGSEERILRALYTVFERYPAPDEYMERLVNRLSSPDDNWFLDTLRLRILKQFIKYGNYLYDAKCGSRAYIRSYAAERGASGKSVEEVISHLDDHVFDPLFAAETTKDQRKFDGKYGLLKIADDLASGKFRVWGVTKQDLYLFAMVYGMTYNSGADDGDAAFDRRTDIEINLFRDYYTNNFVRFITGTYRGKLQEFELDPSGQGINYKNFAEMVYLYYISSDLSPEEKISRSHAMIQDIRSAMVGKGAPAEWTGSDSTETFRRMIRDPDRARMSSEDILNRPEDEFRDFLCRYYFCDTSGSYIPQEGAKSKVSPLMLETGQYTAYENYRMIIDGLADLGLEPEDCDYGLWFTDVQALYRKGFDGLSETRPGVSEKSFADFMDLLAGVDKYMKGALRIESPENVTRSSMITAFYYYYNALRAGDGTTRGMSFEDVFNDFKTEADAYLEESGYQLFSGRDLFDVLVAFSAYSYIYM
;
A
#
# COMPACT_ATOMS: atom_id res chain seq x y z
N MET A 1 -0.09 -26.33 18.20
CA MET A 1 0.81 -25.55 17.34
C MET A 1 0.34 -25.75 15.91
N ASP A 2 -0.53 -24.86 15.44
CA ASP A 2 -1.17 -25.01 14.13
C ASP A 2 -0.22 -24.54 13.02
N ILE A 3 0.06 -25.46 12.10
CA ILE A 3 0.95 -25.31 10.93
C ILE A 3 0.27 -24.53 9.79
N ASN A 4 -0.94 -24.00 10.01
CA ASN A 4 -1.76 -23.28 9.01
C ASN A 4 -1.47 -21.77 8.85
N LYS A 5 -0.32 -21.28 9.31
CA LYS A 5 0.14 -19.89 9.11
C LYS A 5 0.99 -19.69 7.84
N THR A 6 0.74 -20.48 6.80
CA THR A 6 1.38 -20.34 5.48
C THR A 6 0.69 -19.24 4.65
N SER A 7 1.48 -18.18 4.42
CA SER A 7 1.34 -16.97 3.59
C SER A 7 -0.04 -16.34 3.39
N ILE A 8 -0.17 -15.11 3.91
CA ILE A 8 -1.13 -14.12 3.42
C ILE A 8 -0.94 -13.84 1.93
N THR A 9 0.24 -14.06 1.33
CA THR A 9 0.37 -14.08 -0.14
C THR A 9 -0.61 -15.08 -0.77
N ARG A 10 -0.81 -16.27 -0.18
CA ARG A 10 -1.85 -17.23 -0.61
C ARG A 10 -3.26 -16.85 -0.16
N ARG A 11 -3.45 -16.20 0.99
CA ARG A 11 -4.79 -15.73 1.43
C ARG A 11 -5.25 -14.45 0.71
N LEU A 12 -4.34 -13.66 0.15
CA LEU A 12 -4.54 -12.48 -0.70
C LEU A 12 -4.53 -12.84 -2.19
N GLU A 13 -3.85 -13.92 -2.60
CA GLU A 13 -4.14 -14.60 -3.87
C GLU A 13 -5.55 -15.19 -3.80
N ALA A 14 -5.88 -15.87 -2.71
CA ALA A 14 -7.24 -16.34 -2.42
C ALA A 14 -8.19 -15.22 -1.99
N SER A 15 -7.78 -13.95 -1.87
CA SER A 15 -8.75 -12.87 -1.64
C SER A 15 -9.40 -12.48 -2.95
N LEU A 16 -8.75 -12.60 -4.11
CA LEU A 16 -9.46 -12.52 -5.40
C LEU A 16 -10.43 -13.71 -5.56
N ASP A 17 -9.98 -14.94 -5.28
CA ASP A 17 -10.84 -16.13 -5.34
C ASP A 17 -11.93 -16.14 -4.25
N GLY A 18 -11.67 -15.54 -3.09
CA GLY A 18 -12.55 -15.50 -1.93
C GLY A 18 -13.39 -14.22 -1.82
N LEU A 19 -13.09 -13.21 -2.63
CA LEU A 19 -13.96 -12.05 -2.88
C LEU A 19 -14.95 -12.36 -3.99
N GLN A 20 -14.55 -13.15 -5.00
CA GLN A 20 -15.45 -13.62 -6.05
C GLN A 20 -16.72 -14.25 -5.47
N GLU A 21 -16.66 -15.08 -4.43
CA GLU A 21 -17.90 -15.66 -3.87
C GLU A 21 -18.82 -14.63 -3.19
N GLU A 22 -18.25 -13.69 -2.41
CA GLU A 22 -19.03 -12.61 -1.77
C GLU A 22 -19.58 -11.63 -2.82
N PHE A 23 -18.85 -11.41 -3.93
CA PHE A 23 -19.23 -10.50 -5.01
C PHE A 23 -20.23 -11.12 -5.98
N ARG A 24 -20.12 -12.43 -6.24
CA ARG A 24 -21.11 -13.20 -7.00
C ARG A 24 -22.40 -13.39 -6.20
N ALA A 25 -22.32 -13.37 -4.87
CA ALA A 25 -23.50 -13.25 -4.02
C ALA A 25 -24.20 -11.88 -4.09
N LEU A 26 -23.83 -10.97 -5.00
CA LEU A 26 -24.54 -9.71 -5.30
C LEU A 26 -25.35 -9.76 -6.59
N TYR A 27 -25.41 -10.90 -7.29
CA TYR A 27 -26.23 -11.00 -8.50
C TYR A 27 -27.68 -10.58 -8.22
N THR A 28 -28.18 -9.77 -9.14
CA THR A 28 -29.55 -9.27 -9.19
C THR A 28 -30.42 -10.19 -10.06
N ALA A 29 -31.74 -10.00 -10.00
CA ALA A 29 -32.66 -10.71 -10.89
C ALA A 29 -32.35 -10.41 -12.37
N GLU A 30 -31.91 -9.17 -12.65
CA GLU A 30 -31.49 -8.69 -13.96
C GLU A 30 -30.24 -9.41 -14.46
N ASP A 31 -29.23 -9.63 -13.59
CA ASP A 31 -28.00 -10.36 -13.93
C ASP A 31 -28.28 -11.79 -14.38
N LEU A 32 -29.08 -12.50 -13.59
CA LEU A 32 -29.48 -13.89 -13.85
C LEU A 32 -30.34 -13.99 -15.12
N SER A 33 -31.29 -13.07 -15.30
CA SER A 33 -32.14 -13.02 -16.50
C SER A 33 -31.31 -12.82 -17.77
N ARG A 34 -30.30 -11.94 -17.71
CA ARG A 34 -29.39 -11.72 -18.85
C ARG A 34 -28.50 -12.92 -19.12
N ALA A 35 -27.97 -13.57 -18.09
CA ALA A 35 -27.19 -14.80 -18.26
C ALA A 35 -28.02 -15.90 -18.94
N ALA A 36 -29.31 -16.01 -18.61
CA ALA A 36 -30.24 -16.89 -19.29
C ALA A 36 -30.51 -16.46 -20.75
N ASP A 37 -30.67 -15.16 -21.02
CA ASP A 37 -30.82 -14.64 -22.39
C ASP A 37 -29.56 -14.84 -23.25
N GLU A 38 -28.36 -14.72 -22.67
CA GLU A 38 -27.08 -15.01 -23.33
C GLU A 38 -26.92 -16.49 -23.65
N LEU A 39 -27.31 -17.36 -22.71
CA LEU A 39 -27.36 -18.80 -22.89
C LEU A 39 -28.29 -19.14 -24.06
N ARG A 40 -29.54 -18.65 -24.05
CA ARG A 40 -30.52 -18.86 -25.13
C ARG A 40 -29.98 -18.39 -26.49
N ARG A 41 -29.32 -17.22 -26.54
CA ARG A 41 -28.71 -16.67 -27.77
C ARG A 41 -27.51 -17.48 -28.27
N SER A 42 -26.88 -18.27 -27.40
CA SER A 42 -25.76 -19.15 -27.74
C SER A 42 -26.18 -20.55 -28.17
N ALA A 43 -27.48 -20.86 -28.22
CA ALA A 43 -27.97 -22.17 -28.64
C ALA A 43 -27.37 -22.61 -29.98
N GLY A 44 -26.73 -23.78 -29.99
CA GLY A 44 -26.05 -24.32 -31.17
C GLY A 44 -24.67 -23.72 -31.50
N ARG A 45 -24.11 -22.86 -30.63
CA ARG A 45 -22.77 -22.28 -30.78
C ARG A 45 -21.75 -22.94 -29.86
N SER A 46 -20.46 -22.79 -30.16
CA SER A 46 -19.36 -23.37 -29.38
C SER A 46 -19.21 -22.80 -27.97
N ASP A 47 -19.72 -21.58 -27.73
CA ASP A 47 -19.69 -20.89 -26.43
C ASP A 47 -20.89 -21.24 -25.52
N HIS A 48 -21.82 -22.09 -25.97
CA HIS A 48 -22.99 -22.46 -25.17
C HIS A 48 -22.63 -23.14 -23.84
N SER A 49 -21.64 -24.05 -23.87
CA SER A 49 -21.21 -24.81 -22.69
C SER A 49 -20.58 -23.91 -21.63
N SER A 50 -19.79 -22.91 -22.03
CA SER A 50 -19.19 -21.97 -21.08
C SER A 50 -20.23 -21.04 -20.45
N LYS A 51 -21.23 -20.59 -21.23
CA LYS A 51 -22.35 -19.78 -20.73
C LYS A 51 -23.27 -20.54 -19.78
N LEU A 52 -23.53 -21.82 -20.07
CA LEU A 52 -24.31 -22.68 -19.18
C LEU A 52 -23.59 -22.90 -17.85
N LYS A 53 -22.26 -23.12 -17.90
CA LYS A 53 -21.43 -23.23 -16.70
C LYS A 53 -21.42 -21.93 -15.89
N ARG A 54 -21.40 -20.77 -16.55
CA ARG A 54 -21.52 -19.45 -15.90
C ARG A 54 -22.85 -19.34 -15.17
N LEU A 55 -23.98 -19.61 -15.83
CA LEU A 55 -25.31 -19.53 -15.22
C LEU A 55 -25.46 -20.45 -14.00
N PHE A 56 -24.92 -21.67 -14.07
CA PHE A 56 -24.89 -22.59 -12.93
C PHE A 56 -24.14 -22.02 -11.73
N GLY A 57 -22.96 -21.45 -11.96
CA GLY A 57 -22.23 -20.75 -10.89
C GLY A 57 -23.05 -19.63 -10.26
N MET A 58 -23.78 -18.85 -11.07
CA MET A 58 -24.64 -17.77 -10.57
C MET A 58 -25.79 -18.30 -9.69
N LEU A 59 -26.48 -19.37 -10.13
CA LEU A 59 -27.57 -19.98 -9.38
C LEU A 59 -27.08 -20.58 -8.05
N GLU A 60 -25.96 -21.30 -8.05
CA GLU A 60 -25.34 -21.87 -6.85
C GLU A 60 -25.02 -20.76 -5.82
N LEU A 61 -24.47 -19.64 -6.28
CA LEU A 61 -24.05 -18.53 -5.41
C LEU A 61 -25.22 -17.69 -4.88
N CYS A 62 -26.33 -17.65 -5.59
CA CYS A 62 -27.59 -17.08 -5.10
C CYS A 62 -28.37 -18.06 -4.20
N GLY A 63 -27.89 -19.29 -3.97
CA GLY A 63 -28.61 -20.31 -3.20
C GLY A 63 -29.87 -20.83 -3.90
N ILE A 64 -29.97 -20.66 -5.23
CA ILE A 64 -31.13 -21.07 -6.02
C ILE A 64 -30.96 -22.53 -6.42
N SER A 65 -31.92 -23.37 -6.05
CA SER A 65 -31.92 -24.78 -6.40
C SER A 65 -32.27 -24.99 -7.88
N TYR A 66 -31.52 -25.83 -8.58
CA TYR A 66 -31.77 -26.19 -9.98
C TYR A 66 -31.31 -27.62 -10.28
N GLU A 67 -31.82 -28.20 -11.37
CA GLU A 67 -31.38 -29.48 -11.90
C GLU A 67 -30.57 -29.30 -13.19
N ARG A 68 -29.56 -30.14 -13.41
CA ARG A 68 -28.75 -30.11 -14.64
C ARG A 68 -29.48 -30.82 -15.77
N GLY A 69 -29.32 -30.31 -17.00
CA GLY A 69 -29.91 -30.90 -18.20
C GLY A 69 -31.32 -30.41 -18.53
N LEU A 70 -31.82 -29.40 -17.81
CA LEU A 70 -33.05 -28.70 -18.17
C LEU A 70 -32.87 -27.87 -19.45
N SER A 71 -33.99 -27.50 -20.08
CA SER A 71 -34.01 -26.59 -21.21
C SER A 71 -33.70 -25.15 -20.77
N ASP A 72 -33.22 -24.32 -21.69
CA ASP A 72 -32.94 -22.90 -21.43
C ASP A 72 -34.17 -22.18 -20.84
N SER A 73 -35.37 -22.47 -21.38
CA SER A 73 -36.64 -21.91 -20.87
C SER A 73 -36.97 -22.35 -19.44
N ALA A 74 -36.58 -23.56 -19.03
CA ALA A 74 -36.80 -24.03 -17.67
C ALA A 74 -35.87 -23.31 -16.68
N TYR A 75 -34.64 -22.95 -17.07
CA TYR A 75 -33.79 -22.09 -16.23
C TYR A 75 -34.34 -20.66 -16.11
N GLU A 76 -34.92 -20.10 -17.17
CA GLU A 76 -35.60 -18.80 -17.09
C GLU A 76 -36.77 -18.80 -16.09
N GLU A 77 -37.54 -19.90 -16.01
CA GLU A 77 -38.62 -20.04 -15.03
C GLU A 77 -38.09 -20.16 -13.59
N ILE A 78 -37.00 -20.90 -13.38
CA ILE A 78 -36.32 -20.99 -12.08
C ILE A 78 -35.90 -19.59 -11.60
N ILE A 79 -35.30 -18.79 -12.49
CA ILE A 79 -34.85 -17.43 -12.18
C ILE A 79 -36.04 -16.50 -11.87
N ARG A 80 -37.11 -16.56 -12.68
CA ARG A 80 -38.32 -15.76 -12.44
C ARG A 80 -39.05 -16.12 -11.15
N ALA A 81 -38.98 -17.38 -10.73
CA ALA A 81 -39.60 -17.88 -9.51
C ALA A 81 -38.74 -17.67 -8.26
N ALA A 82 -37.45 -17.37 -8.42
CA ALA A 82 -36.53 -17.14 -7.31
C ALA A 82 -36.75 -15.76 -6.69
N ASP A 83 -36.72 -15.70 -5.36
CA ASP A 83 -36.82 -14.46 -4.58
C ASP A 83 -35.46 -13.75 -4.55
N ILE A 84 -35.08 -13.17 -5.69
CA ILE A 84 -33.80 -12.44 -5.86
C ILE A 84 -34.08 -10.94 -5.72
N PRO A 85 -33.38 -10.23 -4.82
CA PRO A 85 -33.57 -8.78 -4.67
C PRO A 85 -33.22 -8.01 -5.95
N SER A 86 -34.00 -6.99 -6.27
CA SER A 86 -33.59 -5.90 -7.16
C SER A 86 -32.46 -5.08 -6.52
N PHE A 87 -31.67 -4.34 -7.32
CA PHE A 87 -30.56 -3.53 -6.82
C PHE A 87 -30.93 -2.59 -5.64
N ALA A 88 -32.12 -1.98 -5.68
CA ALA A 88 -32.64 -1.12 -4.59
C ALA A 88 -32.82 -1.81 -3.22
N GLY A 89 -32.73 -3.15 -3.15
CA GLY A 89 -32.72 -3.93 -1.91
C GLY A 89 -31.37 -4.59 -1.59
N SER A 90 -30.30 -4.18 -2.29
CA SER A 90 -28.97 -4.81 -2.21
C SER A 90 -27.97 -4.08 -1.30
N GLU A 91 -28.32 -2.90 -0.76
CA GLU A 91 -27.46 -2.10 0.11
C GLU A 91 -26.93 -2.88 1.32
N GLU A 92 -27.80 -3.66 1.99
CA GLU A 92 -27.41 -4.49 3.12
C GLU A 92 -26.46 -5.64 2.70
N ARG A 93 -26.66 -6.21 1.51
CA ARG A 93 -25.76 -7.23 0.94
C ARG A 93 -24.39 -6.64 0.62
N ILE A 94 -24.35 -5.44 0.04
CA ILE A 94 -23.11 -4.69 -0.24
C ILE A 94 -22.38 -4.37 1.07
N LEU A 95 -23.10 -3.85 2.08
CA LEU A 95 -22.52 -3.55 3.39
C LEU A 95 -21.95 -4.79 4.07
N ARG A 96 -22.68 -5.91 4.02
CA ARG A 96 -22.24 -7.21 4.56
C ARG A 96 -21.02 -7.76 3.83
N ALA A 97 -21.01 -7.66 2.51
CA ALA A 97 -19.86 -8.04 1.69
C ALA A 97 -18.65 -7.20 2.10
N LEU A 98 -18.77 -5.87 2.08
CA LEU A 98 -17.71 -4.93 2.47
C LEU A 98 -17.19 -5.15 3.89
N TYR A 99 -18.08 -5.36 4.87
CA TYR A 99 -17.68 -5.67 6.25
C TYR A 99 -16.91 -7.00 6.32
N THR A 100 -17.36 -8.02 5.58
CA THR A 100 -16.65 -9.32 5.50
C THR A 100 -15.27 -9.19 4.85
N VAL A 101 -15.11 -8.29 3.86
CA VAL A 101 -13.79 -8.02 3.30
C VAL A 101 -12.92 -7.25 4.29
N PHE A 102 -13.47 -6.23 4.94
CA PHE A 102 -12.78 -5.41 5.94
C PHE A 102 -12.13 -6.28 7.03
N GLU A 103 -12.83 -7.27 7.57
CA GLU A 103 -12.31 -8.19 8.60
C GLU A 103 -11.09 -9.02 8.13
N ARG A 104 -10.86 -9.14 6.81
CA ARG A 104 -9.74 -9.89 6.23
C ARG A 104 -8.50 -9.02 6.02
N TYR A 105 -8.63 -7.69 6.01
CA TYR A 105 -7.51 -6.80 5.78
C TYR A 105 -6.71 -6.56 7.07
N PRO A 106 -5.40 -6.86 7.06
CA PRO A 106 -4.60 -6.70 8.24
C PRO A 106 -4.31 -5.22 8.51
N ALA A 107 -4.33 -4.83 9.79
CA ALA A 107 -3.81 -3.54 10.18
C ALA A 107 -2.27 -3.49 10.00
N PRO A 108 -1.66 -2.30 9.82
CA PRO A 108 -0.21 -2.19 9.59
C PRO A 108 0.65 -2.80 10.70
N ASP A 109 0.23 -2.70 11.96
CA ASP A 109 0.90 -3.31 13.12
C ASP A 109 0.83 -4.85 13.06
N GLU A 110 -0.32 -5.43 12.72
CA GLU A 110 -0.44 -6.87 12.49
C GLU A 110 0.44 -7.35 11.32
N TYR A 111 0.55 -6.53 10.27
CA TYR A 111 1.44 -6.82 9.16
C TYR A 111 2.91 -6.83 9.60
N MET A 112 3.33 -5.79 10.30
CA MET A 112 4.70 -5.68 10.82
C MET A 112 4.99 -6.81 11.81
N GLU A 113 4.03 -7.20 12.66
CA GLU A 113 4.21 -8.31 13.60
C GLU A 113 4.51 -9.62 12.89
N ARG A 114 3.75 -9.93 11.83
CA ARG A 114 3.99 -11.12 11.01
C ARG A 114 5.32 -11.08 10.30
N LEU A 115 5.71 -9.92 9.78
CA LEU A 115 6.99 -9.74 9.11
C LEU A 115 8.14 -10.01 10.08
N VAL A 116 8.10 -9.40 11.27
CA VAL A 116 9.09 -9.63 12.34
C VAL A 116 9.08 -11.09 12.78
N ASN A 117 7.92 -11.70 12.99
CA ASN A 117 7.81 -13.13 13.35
C ASN A 117 8.44 -14.05 12.29
N ARG A 118 8.37 -13.66 11.01
CA ARG A 118 8.90 -14.44 9.89
C ARG A 118 10.41 -14.29 9.72
N LEU A 119 10.93 -13.09 9.96
CA LEU A 119 12.32 -12.72 9.67
C LEU A 119 13.25 -12.78 10.90
N SER A 120 12.71 -12.79 12.11
CA SER A 120 13.53 -12.89 13.34
C SER A 120 14.16 -14.28 13.48
N SER A 121 15.36 -14.35 14.06
CA SER A 121 15.97 -15.64 14.36
C SER A 121 15.25 -16.32 15.53
N PRO A 122 14.92 -17.63 15.44
CA PRO A 122 14.40 -18.37 16.57
C PRO A 122 15.33 -18.37 17.79
N ASP A 123 16.65 -18.26 17.56
CA ASP A 123 17.67 -18.28 18.61
C ASP A 123 17.67 -17.01 19.47
N ASP A 124 17.05 -15.93 19.00
CA ASP A 124 16.94 -14.67 19.76
C ASP A 124 15.97 -14.79 20.95
N ASN A 125 14.98 -15.69 20.86
CA ASN A 125 14.04 -16.01 21.94
C ASN A 125 13.23 -14.79 22.47
N TRP A 126 12.93 -13.81 21.62
CA TRP A 126 12.16 -12.60 21.97
C TRP A 126 10.66 -12.70 21.68
N PHE A 127 10.12 -13.91 21.49
CA PHE A 127 8.73 -14.10 21.04
C PHE A 127 7.67 -13.64 22.05
N LEU A 128 8.04 -13.47 23.33
CA LEU A 128 7.16 -12.95 24.39
C LEU A 128 7.23 -11.42 24.53
N ASP A 129 8.21 -10.78 23.88
CA ASP A 129 8.35 -9.33 23.92
C ASP A 129 7.31 -8.64 23.04
N THR A 130 6.98 -7.39 23.38
CA THR A 130 6.14 -6.55 22.52
C THR A 130 6.80 -6.34 21.15
N LEU A 131 5.99 -6.12 20.10
CA LEU A 131 6.50 -5.92 18.75
C LEU A 131 7.60 -4.84 18.68
N ARG A 132 7.36 -3.69 19.31
CA ARG A 132 8.34 -2.57 19.37
C ARG A 132 9.63 -2.95 20.08
N LEU A 133 9.56 -3.74 21.16
CA LEU A 133 10.75 -4.18 21.88
C LEU A 133 11.58 -5.16 21.05
N ARG A 134 10.93 -6.07 20.31
CA ARG A 134 11.64 -6.98 19.37
C ARG A 134 12.35 -6.20 18.27
N ILE A 135 11.66 -5.23 17.65
CA ILE A 135 12.26 -4.37 16.62
C ILE A 135 13.46 -3.59 17.19
N LEU A 136 13.33 -3.03 18.40
CA LEU A 136 14.43 -2.36 19.08
C LEU A 136 15.62 -3.30 19.33
N LYS A 137 15.37 -4.50 19.86
CA LYS A 137 16.41 -5.51 20.12
C LYS A 137 17.12 -5.94 18.82
N GLN A 138 16.39 -6.06 17.71
CA GLN A 138 16.98 -6.32 16.39
C GLN A 138 17.95 -5.21 15.96
N PHE A 139 17.52 -3.95 16.05
CA PHE A 139 18.39 -2.80 15.73
C PHE A 139 19.63 -2.71 16.62
N ILE A 140 19.50 -3.10 17.88
CA ILE A 140 20.61 -3.13 18.83
C ILE A 140 21.60 -4.24 18.46
N LYS A 141 21.11 -5.48 18.27
CA LYS A 141 21.93 -6.67 18.04
C LYS A 141 22.63 -6.64 16.69
N TYR A 142 21.88 -6.37 15.62
CA TYR A 142 22.36 -6.51 14.25
C TYR A 142 22.74 -5.17 13.62
N GLY A 143 22.15 -4.07 14.07
CA GLY A 143 22.41 -2.73 13.54
C GLY A 143 23.34 -1.88 14.40
N ASN A 144 23.91 -2.41 15.50
CA ASN A 144 24.73 -1.67 16.46
C ASN A 144 24.08 -0.33 16.88
N TYR A 145 22.80 -0.37 17.28
CA TYR A 145 22.01 0.80 17.66
C TYR A 145 21.81 1.82 16.53
N LEU A 146 22.08 1.46 15.28
CA LEU A 146 22.18 2.38 14.13
C LEU A 146 23.19 3.52 14.38
N TYR A 147 24.22 3.26 15.18
CA TYR A 147 25.18 4.26 15.64
C TYR A 147 25.96 4.89 14.47
N ASP A 148 26.32 4.09 13.47
CA ASP A 148 27.08 4.56 12.31
C ASP A 148 26.26 5.46 11.39
N ALA A 149 24.94 5.25 11.34
CA ALA A 149 24.00 6.16 10.69
C ALA A 149 23.73 7.45 11.49
N LYS A 150 24.38 7.63 12.65
CA LYS A 150 24.17 8.73 13.62
C LYS A 150 22.80 8.74 14.28
N CYS A 151 22.17 7.57 14.41
CA CYS A 151 20.93 7.45 15.20
C CYS A 151 21.22 7.64 16.69
N GLY A 152 20.34 8.36 17.39
CA GLY A 152 20.43 8.53 18.83
C GLY A 152 19.78 7.38 19.62
N SER A 153 19.76 7.52 20.96
CA SER A 153 19.27 6.54 21.97
C SER A 153 20.28 5.57 22.56
N ARG A 154 21.44 5.32 21.95
CA ARG A 154 22.43 4.35 22.48
C ARG A 154 22.80 4.62 23.95
N ALA A 155 23.08 5.88 24.29
CA ALA A 155 23.43 6.27 25.66
C ALA A 155 22.26 6.07 26.64
N TYR A 156 21.04 6.45 26.22
CA TYR A 156 19.84 6.27 27.04
C TYR A 156 19.53 4.79 27.29
N ILE A 157 19.52 3.97 26.25
CA ILE A 157 19.22 2.53 26.35
C ILE A 157 20.23 1.83 27.28
N ARG A 158 21.52 2.19 27.17
CA ARG A 158 22.54 1.65 28.08
C ARG A 158 22.35 2.09 29.52
N SER A 159 21.98 3.35 29.77
CA SER A 159 21.65 3.83 31.13
C SER A 159 20.46 3.08 31.70
N TYR A 160 19.40 2.94 30.91
CA TYR A 160 18.18 2.24 31.30
C TYR A 160 18.44 0.77 31.67
N ALA A 161 19.27 0.07 30.89
CA ALA A 161 19.67 -1.30 31.18
C ALA A 161 20.58 -1.38 32.42
N ALA A 162 21.49 -0.41 32.61
CA ALA A 162 22.38 -0.36 33.77
C ALA A 162 21.63 -0.15 35.08
N GLU A 163 20.59 0.69 35.08
CA GLU A 163 19.67 0.88 36.20
C GLU A 163 18.92 -0.41 36.58
N ARG A 164 18.84 -1.37 35.65
CA ARG A 164 18.24 -2.71 35.85
C ARG A 164 19.27 -3.80 36.13
N GLY A 165 20.55 -3.46 36.28
CA GLY A 165 21.61 -4.40 36.67
C GLY A 165 22.56 -4.82 35.56
N ALA A 166 22.42 -4.31 34.34
CA ALA A 166 23.39 -4.58 33.28
C ALA A 166 24.74 -3.88 33.57
N SER A 167 25.85 -4.61 33.47
CA SER A 167 27.20 -4.03 33.52
C SER A 167 27.52 -3.19 32.28
N GLY A 168 26.75 -3.36 31.20
CA GLY A 168 26.86 -2.62 29.94
C GLY A 168 28.04 -3.05 29.06
N LYS A 169 28.68 -4.19 29.38
CA LYS A 169 29.90 -4.66 28.73
C LYS A 169 29.63 -5.40 27.43
N SER A 170 28.47 -6.06 27.28
CA SER A 170 28.06 -6.71 26.03
C SER A 170 26.67 -6.27 25.57
N VAL A 171 26.41 -6.46 24.28
CA VAL A 171 25.11 -6.12 23.66
C VAL A 171 24.01 -7.04 24.17
N GLU A 172 24.33 -8.33 24.33
CA GLU A 172 23.43 -9.37 24.83
C GLU A 172 22.98 -9.06 26.26
N GLU A 173 23.91 -8.60 27.10
CA GLU A 173 23.60 -8.19 28.47
C GLU A 173 22.63 -7.01 28.48
N VAL A 174 22.88 -5.98 27.65
CA VAL A 174 21.96 -4.83 27.53
C VAL A 174 20.57 -5.31 27.11
N ILE A 175 20.48 -6.10 26.04
CA ILE A 175 19.22 -6.63 25.50
C ILE A 175 18.43 -7.42 26.54
N SER A 176 19.10 -8.26 27.34
CA SER A 176 18.44 -9.09 28.37
C SER A 176 17.80 -8.28 29.51
N HIS A 177 18.19 -7.02 29.68
CA HIS A 177 17.66 -6.10 30.69
C HIS A 177 16.69 -5.06 30.12
N LEU A 178 16.31 -5.18 28.84
CA LEU A 178 15.29 -4.31 28.24
C LEU A 178 13.91 -4.92 28.39
N ASP A 179 12.99 -4.09 28.88
CA ASP A 179 11.55 -4.32 28.93
C ASP A 179 10.81 -3.17 28.22
N ASP A 180 9.49 -3.28 28.10
CA ASP A 180 8.67 -2.35 27.34
C ASP A 180 8.64 -0.91 27.93
N HIS A 181 8.97 -0.74 29.21
CA HIS A 181 9.05 0.59 29.85
C HIS A 181 10.21 1.44 29.32
N VAL A 182 11.12 0.89 28.52
CA VAL A 182 12.18 1.66 27.87
C VAL A 182 11.62 2.78 26.99
N PHE A 183 10.39 2.60 26.48
CA PHE A 183 9.68 3.55 25.61
C PHE A 183 8.92 4.65 26.37
N ASP A 184 8.76 4.56 27.70
CA ASP A 184 7.94 5.50 28.49
C ASP A 184 8.27 6.98 28.22
N PRO A 185 9.55 7.41 28.09
CA PRO A 185 9.87 8.80 27.80
C PRO A 185 9.34 9.30 26.46
N LEU A 186 9.04 8.45 25.48
CA LEU A 186 8.44 8.90 24.22
C LEU A 186 7.09 9.57 24.45
N PHE A 187 6.35 9.14 25.47
CA PHE A 187 4.98 9.59 25.77
C PHE A 187 4.92 10.62 26.89
N ALA A 188 6.05 10.91 27.54
CA ALA A 188 6.14 11.92 28.57
C ALA A 188 5.87 13.33 28.00
N ALA A 189 5.18 14.17 28.78
CA ALA A 189 4.72 15.49 28.35
C ALA A 189 5.88 16.46 28.09
N GLU A 190 6.99 16.28 28.80
CA GLU A 190 8.21 17.07 28.73
C GLU A 190 9.11 16.71 27.54
N THR A 191 8.86 15.58 26.87
CA THR A 191 9.72 15.12 25.77
C THR A 191 9.49 15.96 24.51
N THR A 192 10.55 16.60 24.03
CA THR A 192 10.48 17.53 22.91
C THR A 192 10.49 16.82 21.54
N LYS A 193 10.06 17.52 20.49
CA LYS A 193 10.16 17.02 19.11
C LYS A 193 11.61 16.72 18.71
N ASP A 194 12.57 17.56 19.12
CA ASP A 194 13.99 17.36 18.82
C ASP A 194 14.57 16.12 19.48
N GLN A 195 14.13 15.79 20.71
CA GLN A 195 14.55 14.55 21.36
C GLN A 195 14.03 13.30 20.64
N ARG A 196 12.92 13.40 19.91
CA ARG A 196 12.31 12.30 19.13
C ARG A 196 12.80 12.23 17.68
N LYS A 197 13.66 13.16 17.22
CA LYS A 197 14.29 13.09 15.89
C LYS A 197 15.25 11.91 15.80
N PHE A 198 15.60 11.52 14.57
CA PHE A 198 16.48 10.37 14.28
C PHE A 198 17.81 10.43 15.05
N ASP A 199 18.47 11.59 15.07
CA ASP A 199 19.71 11.88 15.80
C ASP A 199 19.47 12.32 17.27
N GLY A 200 18.22 12.43 17.67
CA GLY A 200 17.79 12.86 19.00
C GLY A 200 17.95 11.78 20.08
N LYS A 201 17.84 12.20 21.35
CA LYS A 201 18.02 11.34 22.53
C LYS A 201 17.21 10.03 22.48
N TYR A 202 16.04 10.04 21.86
CA TYR A 202 15.10 8.91 21.76
C TYR A 202 14.84 8.46 20.32
N GLY A 203 15.72 8.80 19.36
CA GLY A 203 15.55 8.50 17.93
C GLY A 203 15.25 7.02 17.65
N LEU A 204 16.16 6.11 18.00
CA LEU A 204 15.95 4.66 17.79
C LEU A 204 14.68 4.10 18.44
N LEU A 205 14.34 4.57 19.66
CA LEU A 205 13.09 4.15 20.31
C LEU A 205 11.88 4.59 19.48
N LYS A 206 11.96 5.80 18.92
CA LYS A 206 10.88 6.37 18.13
C LYS A 206 10.68 5.61 16.81
N ILE A 207 11.77 5.20 16.16
CA ILE A 207 11.75 4.35 14.95
C ILE A 207 11.05 3.02 15.26
N ALA A 208 11.46 2.34 16.34
CA ALA A 208 10.88 1.06 16.72
C ALA A 208 9.39 1.18 17.08
N ASP A 209 8.97 2.25 17.77
CA ASP A 209 7.55 2.53 18.05
C ASP A 209 6.76 2.83 16.78
N ASP A 210 7.32 3.62 15.86
CA ASP A 210 6.64 4.00 14.62
C ASP A 210 6.41 2.80 13.71
N LEU A 211 7.45 1.99 13.48
CA LEU A 211 7.34 0.76 12.68
C LEU A 211 6.37 -0.24 13.31
N ALA A 212 6.43 -0.44 14.64
CA ALA A 212 5.54 -1.37 15.33
C ALA A 212 4.07 -0.93 15.30
N SER A 213 3.79 0.37 15.34
CA SER A 213 2.43 0.91 15.37
C SER A 213 1.88 1.31 14.00
N GLY A 214 2.66 1.11 12.94
CA GLY A 214 2.26 1.52 11.60
C GLY A 214 2.10 3.03 11.45
N LYS A 215 2.94 3.82 12.12
CA LYS A 215 3.00 5.29 11.99
C LYS A 215 3.91 5.67 10.86
N PHE A 216 3.37 6.44 9.93
CA PHE A 216 4.08 6.94 8.77
C PHE A 216 4.34 8.42 8.98
N ARG A 217 5.55 8.80 8.57
CA ARG A 217 6.14 10.12 8.65
C ARG A 217 6.60 10.62 7.30
N VAL A 218 6.26 11.89 7.10
CA VAL A 218 6.63 12.73 5.98
C VAL A 218 8.14 12.97 5.88
N TRP A 219 8.54 13.59 4.79
CA TRP A 219 9.91 14.04 4.54
C TRP A 219 10.94 12.92 4.34
N GLY A 220 10.48 11.75 3.86
CA GLY A 220 11.30 10.57 3.61
C GLY A 220 11.69 9.78 4.87
N VAL A 221 11.21 10.17 6.06
CA VAL A 221 11.58 9.53 7.32
C VAL A 221 11.14 8.07 7.36
N THR A 222 9.89 7.76 6.97
CA THR A 222 9.42 6.38 6.94
C THR A 222 10.26 5.51 6.02
N LYS A 223 10.58 6.01 4.83
CA LYS A 223 11.38 5.25 3.85
C LYS A 223 12.76 4.93 4.41
N GLN A 224 13.41 5.90 5.06
CA GLN A 224 14.68 5.67 5.75
C GLN A 224 14.55 4.55 6.79
N ASP A 225 13.54 4.63 7.65
CA ASP A 225 13.30 3.64 8.71
C ASP A 225 13.07 2.23 8.12
N LEU A 226 12.35 2.14 7.00
CA LEU A 226 12.10 0.87 6.28
C LEU A 226 13.38 0.29 5.64
N TYR A 227 14.25 1.10 5.05
CA TYR A 227 15.53 0.61 4.53
C TYR A 227 16.46 0.12 5.64
N LEU A 228 16.51 0.83 6.77
CA LEU A 228 17.30 0.41 7.93
C LEU A 228 16.72 -0.86 8.56
N PHE A 229 15.38 -0.97 8.63
CA PHE A 229 14.70 -2.21 9.01
C PHE A 229 15.08 -3.36 8.08
N ALA A 230 15.02 -3.16 6.75
CA ALA A 230 15.39 -4.16 5.78
C ALA A 230 16.81 -4.70 5.99
N MET A 231 17.78 -3.82 6.25
CA MET A 231 19.16 -4.20 6.52
C MET A 231 19.30 -5.08 7.76
N VAL A 232 18.69 -4.71 8.90
CA VAL A 232 18.82 -5.49 10.15
C VAL A 232 18.02 -6.79 10.17
N TYR A 233 17.02 -6.94 9.31
CA TYR A 233 16.26 -8.18 9.13
C TYR A 233 16.75 -9.04 7.97
N GLY A 234 17.88 -8.68 7.34
CA GLY A 234 18.47 -9.46 6.26
C GLY A 234 17.57 -9.58 5.03
N MET A 235 16.78 -8.55 4.75
CA MET A 235 15.92 -8.48 3.58
C MET A 235 16.74 -8.26 2.31
N THR A 236 16.16 -8.59 1.16
CA THR A 236 16.83 -8.60 -0.14
C THR A 236 16.11 -7.67 -1.12
N TYR A 237 16.79 -7.27 -2.19
CA TYR A 237 16.18 -6.58 -3.32
C TYR A 237 16.64 -7.24 -4.62
N ASN A 238 15.70 -7.50 -5.52
CA ASN A 238 16.01 -7.96 -6.88
C ASN A 238 15.47 -6.93 -7.88
N SER A 239 16.34 -6.46 -8.78
CA SER A 239 15.99 -5.47 -9.80
C SER A 239 15.07 -6.02 -10.88
N GLY A 240 14.91 -7.35 -11.00
CA GLY A 240 14.09 -8.03 -12.01
C GLY A 240 14.82 -8.23 -13.35
N ALA A 241 16.15 -8.34 -13.35
CA ALA A 241 16.92 -8.64 -14.56
C ALA A 241 16.73 -10.09 -15.05
N ASP A 242 16.38 -11.03 -14.16
CA ASP A 242 16.19 -12.44 -14.47
C ASP A 242 14.88 -12.98 -13.86
N ASP A 243 13.77 -12.90 -14.60
CA ASP A 243 12.44 -13.42 -14.21
C ASP A 243 12.39 -14.95 -13.98
N GLY A 244 13.52 -15.65 -14.07
CA GLY A 244 13.68 -17.07 -13.83
C GLY A 244 14.77 -17.44 -12.80
N ASP A 245 15.35 -16.47 -12.09
CA ASP A 245 16.45 -16.76 -11.17
C ASP A 245 15.95 -17.48 -9.90
N ALA A 246 16.57 -18.63 -9.61
CA ALA A 246 16.31 -19.40 -8.39
C ALA A 246 16.69 -18.62 -7.11
N ALA A 247 17.41 -17.50 -7.24
CA ALA A 247 17.79 -16.61 -6.14
C ALA A 247 16.70 -15.61 -5.70
N PHE A 248 15.57 -15.47 -6.43
CA PHE A 248 14.52 -14.53 -6.03
C PHE A 248 13.66 -15.05 -4.86
N ASP A 249 13.95 -14.58 -3.64
CA ASP A 249 13.12 -14.87 -2.47
C ASP A 249 12.07 -13.78 -2.20
N ARG A 250 10.84 -14.04 -2.65
CA ARG A 250 9.66 -13.20 -2.35
C ARG A 250 9.44 -12.96 -0.85
N ARG A 251 9.96 -13.81 0.03
CA ARG A 251 9.75 -13.71 1.49
C ARG A 251 10.64 -12.64 2.13
N THR A 252 11.76 -12.31 1.50
CA THR A 252 12.71 -11.30 1.97
C THR A 252 12.75 -10.07 1.07
N ASP A 253 12.14 -10.12 -0.11
CA ASP A 253 12.11 -8.98 -1.04
C ASP A 253 11.48 -7.72 -0.43
N ILE A 254 12.23 -6.62 -0.41
CA ILE A 254 11.78 -5.36 0.20
C ILE A 254 10.67 -4.69 -0.60
N GLU A 255 10.66 -4.80 -1.93
CA GLU A 255 9.66 -4.12 -2.76
C GLU A 255 8.28 -4.73 -2.47
N ILE A 256 8.20 -6.06 -2.45
CA ILE A 256 6.98 -6.79 -2.09
C ILE A 256 6.60 -6.52 -0.64
N ASN A 257 7.52 -6.71 0.31
CA ASN A 257 7.14 -6.80 1.71
C ASN A 257 7.03 -5.44 2.41
N LEU A 258 7.85 -4.45 2.05
CA LEU A 258 7.87 -3.14 2.73
C LEU A 258 7.25 -2.02 1.91
N PHE A 259 7.31 -2.09 0.58
CA PHE A 259 6.85 -1.00 -0.30
C PHE A 259 5.58 -1.32 -1.08
N ARG A 260 5.16 -2.59 -1.09
CA ARG A 260 3.84 -3.05 -1.56
C ARG A 260 2.96 -3.40 -0.38
N ASP A 261 3.10 -4.61 0.15
CA ASP A 261 2.14 -5.20 1.08
C ASP A 261 1.97 -4.41 2.39
N TYR A 262 3.04 -3.80 2.92
CA TYR A 262 2.96 -2.94 4.11
C TYR A 262 2.20 -1.62 3.85
N TYR A 263 2.18 -1.15 2.60
CA TYR A 263 1.47 0.05 2.16
C TYR A 263 0.09 -0.23 1.54
N THR A 264 -0.24 -1.48 1.17
CA THR A 264 -1.46 -1.82 0.43
C THR A 264 -2.77 -1.52 1.19
N ASN A 265 -2.73 -1.30 2.51
CA ASN A 265 -3.92 -1.02 3.32
C ASN A 265 -3.78 0.25 4.17
N ASN A 266 -3.16 1.29 3.61
CA ASN A 266 -2.95 2.57 4.29
C ASN A 266 -4.25 3.15 4.89
N PHE A 267 -5.41 2.92 4.27
CA PHE A 267 -6.70 3.43 4.73
C PHE A 267 -7.22 2.77 6.02
N VAL A 268 -6.83 1.52 6.32
CA VAL A 268 -7.13 0.87 7.62
C VAL A 268 -6.55 1.68 8.79
N ARG A 269 -5.61 2.60 8.55
CA ARG A 269 -5.13 3.52 9.58
C ARG A 269 -6.19 4.43 10.16
N PHE A 270 -7.26 4.78 9.44
CA PHE A 270 -8.31 5.66 9.96
C PHE A 270 -8.88 5.20 11.30
N ILE A 271 -8.86 3.88 11.54
CA ILE A 271 -9.42 3.26 12.73
C ILE A 271 -8.36 2.93 13.79
N THR A 272 -7.08 3.06 13.46
CA THR A 272 -6.00 2.85 14.43
C THR A 272 -5.99 3.95 15.49
N GLY A 273 -5.61 3.61 16.72
CA GLY A 273 -5.56 4.56 17.84
C GLY A 273 -4.64 5.77 17.58
N THR A 274 -3.68 5.63 16.66
CA THR A 274 -2.78 6.69 16.21
C THR A 274 -3.51 7.81 15.46
N TYR A 275 -4.43 7.46 14.56
CA TYR A 275 -5.00 8.38 13.56
C TYR A 275 -6.50 8.66 13.74
N ARG A 276 -7.19 7.92 14.64
CA ARG A 276 -8.62 8.09 14.90
C ARG A 276 -8.94 9.54 15.28
N GLY A 277 -9.85 10.17 14.54
CA GLY A 277 -10.25 11.57 14.73
C GLY A 277 -9.25 12.61 14.21
N LYS A 278 -8.14 12.19 13.60
CA LYS A 278 -7.05 13.08 13.15
C LYS A 278 -6.84 13.00 11.64
N LEU A 279 -7.92 13.18 10.88
CA LEU A 279 -7.93 13.06 9.42
C LEU A 279 -6.98 14.03 8.71
N GLN A 280 -6.59 15.15 9.35
CA GLN A 280 -5.59 16.09 8.83
C GLN A 280 -4.14 15.66 9.10
N GLU A 281 -3.91 14.73 10.03
CA GLU A 281 -2.60 14.09 10.28
C GLU A 281 -2.41 12.85 9.38
N PHE A 282 -3.43 12.49 8.59
CA PHE A 282 -3.30 11.51 7.54
C PHE A 282 -2.37 12.09 6.47
N GLU A 283 -1.31 11.38 6.17
CA GLU A 283 -0.36 11.85 5.17
C GLU A 283 -1.03 12.00 3.81
N LEU A 284 -0.72 13.13 3.15
CA LEU A 284 -0.82 13.29 1.69
C LEU A 284 0.39 12.67 0.96
N ASP A 285 1.23 11.89 1.64
CA ASP A 285 2.17 10.98 1.00
C ASP A 285 1.73 9.50 1.09
N PRO A 286 0.55 9.12 0.56
CA PRO A 286 0.24 7.77 0.16
C PRO A 286 0.67 7.64 -1.29
N SER A 287 1.94 7.89 -1.59
CA SER A 287 2.31 8.02 -2.98
C SER A 287 1.98 6.75 -3.78
N GLY A 288 1.86 5.58 -3.14
CA GLY A 288 1.81 4.29 -3.85
C GLY A 288 3.07 4.08 -4.70
N GLN A 289 4.01 5.04 -4.63
CA GLN A 289 5.38 4.94 -5.08
C GLN A 289 5.97 3.95 -4.11
N GLY A 290 6.30 2.77 -4.61
CA GLY A 290 7.15 1.89 -3.86
C GLY A 290 8.51 2.57 -3.70
N ILE A 291 9.53 2.00 -4.31
CA ILE A 291 10.84 2.61 -4.32
C ILE A 291 10.86 3.77 -5.34
N ASN A 292 11.37 4.94 -4.96
CA ASN A 292 11.59 6.05 -5.88
C ASN A 292 12.95 5.89 -6.57
N TYR A 293 12.94 5.30 -7.75
CA TYR A 293 14.14 5.05 -8.56
C TYR A 293 14.82 6.31 -9.10
N LYS A 294 14.19 7.49 -8.99
CA LYS A 294 14.81 8.78 -9.33
C LYS A 294 15.64 9.35 -8.17
N ASN A 295 15.41 8.87 -6.95
CA ASN A 295 16.07 9.39 -5.77
C ASN A 295 17.40 8.67 -5.54
N PHE A 296 18.51 9.40 -5.61
CA PHE A 296 19.84 8.80 -5.47
C PHE A 296 20.05 8.12 -4.10
N ALA A 297 19.45 8.64 -3.02
CA ALA A 297 19.63 8.07 -1.69
C ALA A 297 18.87 6.75 -1.53
N GLU A 298 17.67 6.62 -2.12
CA GLU A 298 16.98 5.33 -2.22
C GLU A 298 17.82 4.32 -3.00
N MET A 299 18.47 4.73 -4.09
CA MET A 299 19.36 3.84 -4.87
C MET A 299 20.58 3.37 -4.10
N VAL A 300 21.19 4.25 -3.28
CA VAL A 300 22.27 3.83 -2.38
C VAL A 300 21.78 2.77 -1.38
N TYR A 301 20.57 2.92 -0.81
CA TYR A 301 20.02 1.89 0.07
C TYR A 301 19.80 0.57 -0.67
N LEU A 302 19.23 0.60 -1.88
CA LEU A 302 19.05 -0.60 -2.70
C LEU A 302 20.37 -1.31 -2.98
N TYR A 303 21.40 -0.56 -3.41
CA TYR A 303 22.74 -1.08 -3.69
C TYR A 303 23.28 -1.91 -2.52
N TYR A 304 23.26 -1.32 -1.31
CA TYR A 304 23.77 -2.02 -0.13
C TYR A 304 22.83 -3.14 0.35
N ILE A 305 21.51 -3.03 0.16
CA ILE A 305 20.59 -4.13 0.46
C ILE A 305 20.88 -5.34 -0.44
N SER A 306 21.16 -5.12 -1.73
CA SER A 306 21.54 -6.16 -2.69
C SER A 306 22.93 -6.75 -2.46
N SER A 307 23.83 -6.04 -1.78
CA SER A 307 25.19 -6.52 -1.50
C SER A 307 25.27 -7.64 -0.46
N ASP A 308 26.29 -8.50 -0.57
CA ASP A 308 26.64 -9.53 0.42
C ASP A 308 27.52 -8.94 1.54
N LEU A 309 26.92 -8.06 2.34
CA LEU A 309 27.55 -7.40 3.48
C LEU A 309 26.79 -7.69 4.78
N SER A 310 27.47 -7.55 5.91
CA SER A 310 26.77 -7.60 7.20
C SER A 310 25.80 -6.40 7.36
N PRO A 311 24.72 -6.52 8.15
CA PRO A 311 23.80 -5.41 8.38
C PRO A 311 24.49 -4.12 8.85
N GLU A 312 25.46 -4.23 9.77
CA GLU A 312 26.25 -3.09 10.26
C GLU A 312 27.04 -2.41 9.14
N GLU A 313 27.69 -3.19 8.27
CA GLU A 313 28.39 -2.65 7.10
C GLU A 313 27.42 -1.98 6.11
N LYS A 314 26.27 -2.59 5.83
CA LYS A 314 25.24 -1.99 4.95
C LYS A 314 24.79 -0.62 5.48
N ILE A 315 24.54 -0.51 6.78
CA ILE A 315 24.13 0.74 7.42
C ILE A 315 25.26 1.78 7.36
N SER A 316 26.48 1.39 7.74
CA SER A 316 27.63 2.31 7.76
C SER A 316 27.97 2.81 6.35
N ARG A 317 28.06 1.91 5.37
CA ARG A 317 28.45 2.25 3.99
C ARG A 317 27.38 3.05 3.25
N SER A 318 26.09 2.69 3.41
CA SER A 318 25.00 3.49 2.83
C SER A 318 24.99 4.92 3.35
N HIS A 319 25.13 5.11 4.67
CA HIS A 319 25.23 6.44 5.26
C HIS A 319 26.44 7.21 4.73
N ALA A 320 27.62 6.57 4.68
CA ALA A 320 28.85 7.19 4.19
C ALA A 320 28.73 7.63 2.72
N MET A 321 28.24 6.76 1.84
CA MET A 321 28.08 7.05 0.41
C MET A 321 27.07 8.19 0.17
N ILE A 322 25.94 8.21 0.89
CA ILE A 322 24.98 9.33 0.81
C ILE A 322 25.64 10.65 1.21
N GLN A 323 26.43 10.67 2.30
CA GLN A 323 27.12 11.90 2.71
C GLN A 323 28.23 12.31 1.75
N ASP A 324 28.95 11.35 1.17
CA ASP A 324 30.00 11.62 0.20
C ASP A 324 29.43 12.23 -1.09
N ILE A 325 28.44 11.58 -1.71
CA ILE A 325 27.75 12.08 -2.91
C ILE A 325 27.18 13.47 -2.63
N ARG A 326 26.51 13.66 -1.49
CA ARG A 326 25.99 14.96 -1.09
C ARG A 326 27.10 16.00 -1.01
N SER A 327 28.20 15.70 -0.34
CA SER A 327 29.32 16.65 -0.19
C SER A 327 29.96 16.97 -1.54
N ALA A 328 30.04 16.00 -2.44
CA ALA A 328 30.60 16.15 -3.77
C ALA A 328 29.70 16.96 -4.73
N MET A 329 28.37 16.93 -4.55
CA MET A 329 27.39 17.49 -5.48
C MET A 329 26.70 18.77 -4.98
N VAL A 330 26.89 19.15 -3.71
CA VAL A 330 26.34 20.40 -3.16
C VAL A 330 26.75 21.62 -4.00
N GLY A 331 25.75 22.38 -4.45
CA GLY A 331 25.90 23.61 -5.22
C GLY A 331 26.28 23.41 -6.68
N LYS A 332 26.30 22.17 -7.19
CA LYS A 332 26.62 21.87 -8.59
C LYS A 332 25.39 21.82 -9.50
N GLY A 333 24.19 21.84 -8.95
CA GLY A 333 22.94 21.69 -9.70
C GLY A 333 22.80 20.32 -10.36
N ALA A 334 21.94 20.26 -11.39
CA ALA A 334 21.70 19.04 -12.14
C ALA A 334 22.92 18.62 -12.98
N PRO A 335 23.29 17.32 -12.99
CA PRO A 335 24.28 16.80 -13.93
C PRO A 335 23.87 17.03 -15.40
N ALA A 336 24.84 17.05 -16.30
CA ALA A 336 24.59 17.27 -17.73
C ALA A 336 23.73 16.17 -18.38
N GLU A 337 23.76 14.96 -17.83
CA GLU A 337 23.00 13.79 -18.32
C GLU A 337 21.72 13.55 -17.52
N TRP A 338 21.40 14.43 -16.56
CA TRP A 338 20.13 14.40 -15.87
C TRP A 338 19.04 15.02 -16.75
N THR A 339 17.96 14.28 -16.94
CA THR A 339 16.86 14.61 -17.85
C THR A 339 15.64 15.21 -17.12
N GLY A 340 15.56 15.06 -15.79
CA GLY A 340 14.55 15.65 -14.88
C GLY A 340 13.08 15.35 -15.15
N SER A 341 12.77 14.71 -16.27
CA SER A 341 11.44 14.42 -16.80
C SER A 341 11.26 12.95 -17.16
N ASP A 342 12.29 12.13 -16.95
CA ASP A 342 12.23 10.71 -17.26
C ASP A 342 11.33 9.97 -16.27
N SER A 343 10.51 9.05 -16.79
CA SER A 343 9.61 8.22 -15.99
C SER A 343 10.38 7.32 -15.02
N THR A 344 9.72 6.91 -13.93
CA THR A 344 10.26 5.93 -12.97
C THR A 344 10.73 4.64 -13.66
N GLU A 345 10.03 4.23 -14.72
CA GLU A 345 10.40 3.08 -15.55
C GLU A 345 11.72 3.29 -16.32
N THR A 346 12.01 4.50 -16.78
CA THR A 346 13.30 4.82 -17.40
C THR A 346 14.44 4.61 -16.42
N PHE A 347 14.31 5.08 -15.17
CA PHE A 347 15.32 4.87 -14.14
C PHE A 347 15.44 3.40 -13.74
N ARG A 348 14.33 2.65 -13.64
CA ARG A 348 14.35 1.19 -13.45
C ARG A 348 15.13 0.47 -14.55
N ARG A 349 14.92 0.87 -15.80
CA ARG A 349 15.67 0.31 -16.95
C ARG A 349 17.13 0.69 -16.91
N MET A 350 17.48 1.92 -16.51
CA MET A 350 18.88 2.34 -16.38
C MET A 350 19.65 1.55 -15.33
N ILE A 351 18.97 1.05 -14.30
CA ILE A 351 19.59 0.18 -13.28
C ILE A 351 19.94 -1.18 -13.88
N ARG A 352 19.01 -1.77 -14.64
CA ARG A 352 19.19 -3.08 -15.29
C ARG A 352 20.18 -3.03 -16.45
N ASP A 353 20.14 -1.96 -17.24
CA ASP A 353 20.96 -1.77 -18.44
C ASP A 353 21.54 -0.34 -18.47
N PRO A 354 22.59 -0.06 -17.68
CA PRO A 354 23.22 1.27 -17.64
C PRO A 354 23.99 1.63 -18.92
N ASP A 355 24.36 0.64 -19.75
CA ASP A 355 25.14 0.84 -20.98
C ASP A 355 24.29 0.50 -22.22
N ARG A 356 23.34 1.37 -22.60
CA ARG A 356 22.49 1.22 -23.81
C ARG A 356 23.23 0.86 -25.11
N ALA A 357 24.56 1.06 -25.16
CA ALA A 357 25.42 0.81 -26.31
C ALA A 357 26.17 -0.54 -26.28
N ARG A 358 26.18 -1.28 -25.16
CA ARG A 358 26.87 -2.58 -25.03
C ARG A 358 25.86 -3.64 -24.64
N MET A 359 25.62 -4.62 -25.52
CA MET A 359 24.70 -5.76 -25.34
C MET A 359 25.10 -6.74 -24.21
N SER A 360 25.72 -6.27 -23.11
CA SER A 360 26.26 -7.09 -22.02
C SER A 360 26.24 -6.40 -20.65
N SER A 361 25.35 -5.44 -20.41
CA SER A 361 25.41 -4.61 -19.21
C SER A 361 24.96 -5.39 -17.96
N GLU A 362 25.90 -5.66 -17.08
CA GLU A 362 25.64 -6.09 -15.71
C GLU A 362 24.91 -4.97 -14.96
N ASP A 363 23.92 -5.37 -14.16
CA ASP A 363 23.11 -4.49 -13.30
C ASP A 363 24.02 -3.55 -12.48
N ILE A 364 23.69 -2.27 -12.46
CA ILE A 364 24.49 -1.25 -11.75
C ILE A 364 24.61 -1.53 -10.25
N LEU A 365 23.66 -2.27 -9.67
CA LEU A 365 23.67 -2.68 -8.27
C LEU A 365 24.71 -3.77 -7.97
N ASN A 366 25.22 -4.47 -8.99
CA ASN A 366 26.24 -5.50 -8.86
C ASN A 366 27.66 -4.97 -9.14
N ARG A 367 27.78 -3.71 -9.60
CA ARG A 367 29.08 -3.11 -9.94
C ARG A 367 29.84 -2.64 -8.68
N PRO A 368 31.18 -2.45 -8.77
CA PRO A 368 31.97 -1.90 -7.68
C PRO A 368 31.47 -0.55 -7.17
N GLU A 369 31.66 -0.25 -5.88
CA GLU A 369 31.14 0.96 -5.22
C GLU A 369 31.54 2.26 -5.93
N ASP A 370 32.77 2.36 -6.43
CA ASP A 370 33.26 3.55 -7.14
C ASP A 370 32.52 3.75 -8.47
N GLU A 371 32.23 2.67 -9.21
CA GLU A 371 31.48 2.74 -10.47
C GLU A 371 30.01 3.12 -10.23
N PHE A 372 29.39 2.53 -9.20
CA PHE A 372 28.02 2.86 -8.79
C PHE A 372 27.89 4.32 -8.36
N ARG A 373 28.85 4.82 -7.58
CA ARG A 373 28.92 6.21 -7.15
C ARG A 373 29.04 7.18 -8.35
N ASP A 374 29.93 6.87 -9.29
CA ASP A 374 30.14 7.70 -10.48
C ASP A 374 28.90 7.70 -11.37
N PHE A 375 28.21 6.57 -11.49
CA PHE A 375 26.91 6.47 -12.15
C PHE A 375 25.88 7.41 -11.51
N LEU A 376 25.71 7.39 -10.20
CA LEU A 376 24.77 8.29 -9.52
C LEU A 376 25.12 9.76 -9.75
N CYS A 377 26.40 10.14 -9.60
CA CYS A 377 26.83 11.52 -9.79
C CYS A 377 26.64 12.02 -11.24
N ARG A 378 26.59 11.10 -12.21
CA ARG A 378 26.43 11.42 -13.63
C ARG A 378 24.96 11.54 -14.05
N TYR A 379 24.09 10.67 -13.53
CA TYR A 379 22.71 10.53 -14.01
C TYR A 379 21.64 11.07 -13.05
N TYR A 380 21.95 11.27 -11.76
CA TYR A 380 20.95 11.62 -10.74
C TYR A 380 21.11 13.05 -10.22
N PHE A 381 19.97 13.68 -9.90
CA PHE A 381 19.98 14.94 -9.18
C PHE A 381 20.35 14.72 -7.70
N CYS A 382 21.55 15.17 -7.33
CA CYS A 382 22.13 14.96 -6.00
C CYS A 382 22.34 16.24 -5.19
N ASP A 383 22.00 17.41 -5.75
CA ASP A 383 22.27 18.69 -5.10
C ASP A 383 21.22 19.02 -4.03
N THR A 384 21.65 19.03 -2.77
CA THR A 384 20.79 19.37 -1.61
C THR A 384 20.85 20.84 -1.18
N SER A 385 21.55 21.70 -1.94
CA SER A 385 21.84 23.09 -1.54
C SER A 385 20.67 24.08 -1.76
N GLY A 386 19.76 23.77 -2.69
CA GLY A 386 18.66 24.65 -3.10
C GLY A 386 17.34 24.44 -2.37
N SER A 387 17.16 23.32 -1.67
CA SER A 387 15.87 22.92 -1.13
C SER A 387 15.80 23.26 0.37
N TYR A 388 15.08 24.33 0.69
CA TYR A 388 14.71 24.69 2.06
C TYR A 388 13.19 24.59 2.18
N ILE A 389 12.70 23.84 3.16
CA ILE A 389 11.27 23.88 3.50
C ILE A 389 11.05 25.15 4.31
N PRO A 390 10.13 26.05 3.92
CA PRO A 390 9.69 27.12 4.80
C PRO A 390 8.96 26.47 5.98
N GLN A 391 9.62 26.37 7.13
CA GLN A 391 8.92 26.24 8.41
C GLN A 391 8.82 27.63 9.02
N GLU A 392 7.69 27.95 9.66
CA GLU A 392 7.48 29.20 10.40
C GLU A 392 8.73 29.54 11.25
N GLY A 393 9.55 30.47 10.75
CA GLY A 393 10.74 30.97 11.43
C GLY A 393 12.05 30.18 11.29
N ALA A 394 12.12 29.04 10.58
CA ALA A 394 13.37 28.26 10.45
C ALA A 394 13.60 27.64 9.06
N LYS A 395 14.81 27.82 8.53
CA LYS A 395 15.32 27.14 7.34
C LYS A 395 15.83 25.74 7.71
N SER A 396 15.06 24.69 7.43
CA SER A 396 15.51 23.30 7.60
C SER A 396 16.13 22.78 6.31
N LYS A 397 17.29 22.13 6.40
CA LYS A 397 17.94 21.45 5.26
C LYS A 397 17.06 20.31 4.78
N VAL A 398 16.80 20.23 3.47
CA VAL A 398 16.04 19.12 2.88
C VAL A 398 16.85 17.82 2.97
N SER A 399 16.15 16.75 3.36
CA SER A 399 16.70 15.39 3.43
C SER A 399 17.05 14.89 2.02
N PRO A 400 18.12 14.09 1.82
CA PRO A 400 18.39 13.45 0.53
C PRO A 400 17.21 12.68 -0.06
N LEU A 401 16.39 12.07 0.80
CA LEU A 401 15.17 11.32 0.41
C LEU A 401 14.01 12.21 -0.05
N MET A 402 14.19 13.54 -0.01
CA MET A 402 13.20 14.53 -0.45
C MET A 402 13.55 15.20 -1.78
N LEU A 403 14.57 14.71 -2.46
CA LEU A 403 14.85 15.08 -3.84
C LEU A 403 14.04 14.20 -4.81
N GLU A 404 13.70 14.76 -5.96
CA GLU A 404 12.99 14.05 -7.04
C GLU A 404 11.67 13.38 -6.59
N THR A 405 10.94 14.01 -5.65
CA THR A 405 9.64 13.50 -5.18
C THR A 405 8.51 13.74 -6.17
N GLY A 406 8.66 14.72 -7.07
CA GLY A 406 7.68 15.05 -8.10
C GLY A 406 7.42 13.88 -9.06
N GLN A 407 6.15 13.57 -9.29
CA GLN A 407 5.69 12.52 -10.20
C GLN A 407 5.09 13.12 -11.46
N TYR A 408 5.96 13.65 -12.33
CA TYR A 408 5.52 14.35 -13.55
C TYR A 408 4.63 13.48 -14.45
N THR A 409 5.04 12.24 -14.75
CA THR A 409 4.22 11.30 -15.54
C THR A 409 2.86 11.04 -14.89
N ALA A 410 2.83 10.83 -13.57
CA ALA A 410 1.56 10.63 -12.85
C ALA A 410 0.68 11.88 -12.86
N TYR A 411 1.29 13.06 -12.76
CA TYR A 411 0.58 14.33 -12.79
C TYR A 411 0.03 14.63 -14.19
N GLU A 412 0.77 14.32 -15.25
CA GLU A 412 0.31 14.40 -16.63
C GLU A 412 -0.88 13.47 -16.87
N ASN A 413 -0.77 12.20 -16.45
CA ASN A 413 -1.86 11.24 -16.54
C ASN A 413 -3.09 11.66 -15.71
N TYR A 414 -2.87 12.20 -14.51
CA TYR A 414 -3.92 12.81 -13.71
C TYR A 414 -4.61 13.97 -14.46
N ARG A 415 -3.84 14.89 -15.04
CA ARG A 415 -4.36 16.00 -15.84
C ARG A 415 -5.17 15.52 -17.04
N MET A 416 -4.73 14.47 -17.73
CA MET A 416 -5.48 13.86 -18.83
C MET A 416 -6.85 13.33 -18.37
N ILE A 417 -6.93 12.71 -17.19
CA ILE A 417 -8.20 12.24 -16.62
C ILE A 417 -9.11 13.42 -16.28
N ILE A 418 -8.56 14.49 -15.68
CA ILE A 418 -9.31 15.71 -15.35
C ILE A 418 -9.83 16.42 -16.61
N ASP A 419 -9.00 16.54 -17.64
CA ASP A 419 -9.41 17.14 -18.91
C ASP A 419 -10.52 16.27 -19.57
N GLY A 420 -10.44 14.95 -19.46
CA GLY A 420 -11.50 14.03 -19.90
C GLY A 420 -12.82 14.16 -19.13
N LEU A 421 -12.78 14.52 -17.84
CA LEU A 421 -13.97 14.86 -17.06
C LEU A 421 -14.61 16.16 -17.55
N ALA A 422 -13.80 17.17 -17.82
CA ALA A 422 -14.27 18.46 -18.34
C ALA A 422 -14.92 18.29 -19.73
N ASP A 423 -14.37 17.41 -20.58
CA ASP A 423 -14.98 17.04 -21.88
C ASP A 423 -16.37 16.39 -21.73
N LEU A 424 -16.63 15.71 -20.60
CA LEU A 424 -17.93 15.15 -20.23
C LEU A 424 -18.84 16.18 -19.53
N GLY A 425 -18.39 17.41 -19.35
CA GLY A 425 -19.15 18.51 -18.75
C GLY A 425 -19.14 18.52 -17.22
N LEU A 426 -18.16 17.89 -16.59
CA LEU A 426 -17.99 17.87 -15.14
C LEU A 426 -16.67 18.55 -14.74
N GLU A 427 -16.74 19.55 -13.87
CA GLU A 427 -15.55 20.14 -13.27
C GLU A 427 -15.16 19.39 -11.98
N PRO A 428 -13.89 19.43 -11.56
CA PRO A 428 -13.45 18.78 -10.32
C PRO A 428 -14.23 19.22 -9.08
N GLU A 429 -14.71 20.47 -9.04
CA GLU A 429 -15.54 21.01 -7.96
C GLU A 429 -16.92 20.37 -7.87
N ASP A 430 -17.44 19.85 -8.98
CA ASP A 430 -18.73 19.16 -9.06
C ASP A 430 -18.63 17.67 -8.67
N CYS A 431 -17.40 17.16 -8.56
CA CYS A 431 -17.10 15.77 -8.20
C CYS A 431 -16.98 15.60 -6.67
N ASP A 432 -18.07 15.82 -5.94
CA ASP A 432 -18.08 15.91 -4.46
C ASP A 432 -18.94 14.87 -3.74
N TYR A 433 -19.46 13.87 -4.46
CA TYR A 433 -20.36 12.88 -3.87
C TYR A 433 -19.64 11.77 -3.07
N GLY A 434 -18.32 11.59 -3.25
CA GLY A 434 -17.55 10.59 -2.51
C GLY A 434 -17.96 9.15 -2.82
N LEU A 435 -18.25 8.35 -1.79
CA LEU A 435 -18.71 6.96 -1.97
C LEU A 435 -20.22 6.91 -2.26
N TRP A 436 -20.61 6.47 -3.46
CA TRP A 436 -21.98 6.54 -3.98
C TRP A 436 -22.99 5.62 -3.28
N PHE A 437 -22.55 4.57 -2.56
CA PHE A 437 -23.42 3.70 -1.76
C PHE A 437 -23.59 4.17 -0.31
N THR A 438 -23.14 5.38 0.03
CA THR A 438 -23.03 5.78 1.44
C THR A 438 -23.84 7.04 1.78
N ASP A 439 -25.10 6.85 2.18
CA ASP A 439 -25.54 7.61 3.36
C ASP A 439 -24.95 6.92 4.59
N VAL A 440 -23.66 7.21 4.86
CA VAL A 440 -22.90 6.62 5.98
C VAL A 440 -23.69 6.74 7.30
N GLN A 441 -24.44 7.82 7.48
CA GLN A 441 -25.23 8.07 8.69
C GLN A 441 -26.50 7.22 8.75
N ALA A 442 -27.20 7.01 7.63
CA ALA A 442 -28.32 6.08 7.55
C ALA A 442 -27.86 4.62 7.75
N LEU A 443 -26.72 4.26 7.14
CA LEU A 443 -26.10 2.93 7.27
C LEU A 443 -25.63 2.67 8.70
N TYR A 444 -25.11 3.68 9.41
CA TYR A 444 -24.68 3.52 10.81
C TYR A 444 -25.84 3.12 11.74
N ARG A 445 -27.04 3.65 11.50
CA ARG A 445 -28.21 3.42 12.37
C ARG A 445 -29.00 2.17 12.04
N LYS A 446 -29.05 1.75 10.76
CA LYS A 446 -29.82 0.58 10.32
C LYS A 446 -28.95 -0.66 10.07
N GLY A 447 -27.69 -0.46 9.72
CA GLY A 447 -26.79 -1.52 9.25
C GLY A 447 -26.33 -2.46 10.36
N PHE A 448 -26.17 -1.99 11.60
CA PHE A 448 -25.75 -2.86 12.70
C PHE A 448 -26.81 -3.91 13.03
N ASP A 449 -28.08 -3.49 13.15
CA ASP A 449 -29.18 -4.39 13.50
C ASP A 449 -29.33 -5.50 12.44
N GLY A 450 -29.42 -5.16 11.15
CA GLY A 450 -29.52 -6.15 10.06
C GLY A 450 -28.30 -7.08 9.94
N LEU A 451 -27.09 -6.54 10.11
CA LEU A 451 -25.87 -7.35 10.09
C LEU A 451 -25.78 -8.30 11.31
N SER A 452 -26.21 -7.84 12.48
CA SER A 452 -26.18 -8.63 13.72
C SER A 452 -27.24 -9.76 13.73
N GLU A 453 -28.40 -9.53 13.10
CA GLU A 453 -29.45 -10.53 12.94
C GLU A 453 -29.01 -11.68 12.01
N THR A 454 -28.28 -11.34 10.94
CA THR A 454 -27.84 -12.32 9.92
C THR A 454 -26.47 -12.94 10.20
N ARG A 455 -25.66 -12.33 11.10
CA ARG A 455 -24.31 -12.79 11.44
C ARG A 455 -24.08 -12.71 12.96
N PRO A 456 -24.46 -13.78 13.71
CA PRO A 456 -24.24 -13.84 15.15
C PRO A 456 -22.75 -13.73 15.49
N GLY A 457 -22.37 -12.79 16.35
CA GLY A 457 -20.99 -12.59 16.80
C GLY A 457 -20.27 -11.35 16.27
N VAL A 458 -20.92 -10.54 15.42
CA VAL A 458 -20.41 -9.21 15.07
C VAL A 458 -20.35 -8.34 16.32
N SER A 459 -19.18 -7.77 16.61
CA SER A 459 -19.03 -6.84 17.73
C SER A 459 -19.37 -5.41 17.30
N GLU A 460 -20.09 -4.69 18.15
CA GLU A 460 -20.44 -3.28 17.95
C GLU A 460 -19.19 -2.42 17.72
N LYS A 461 -18.08 -2.73 18.41
CA LYS A 461 -16.79 -2.06 18.23
C LYS A 461 -16.21 -2.27 16.81
N SER A 462 -16.17 -3.50 16.32
CA SER A 462 -15.63 -3.81 14.99
C SER A 462 -16.46 -3.15 13.90
N PHE A 463 -17.78 -3.16 14.05
CA PHE A 463 -18.68 -2.47 13.13
C PHE A 463 -18.49 -0.95 13.18
N ALA A 464 -18.35 -0.35 14.37
CA ALA A 464 -18.07 1.07 14.50
C ALA A 464 -16.74 1.45 13.83
N ASP A 465 -15.70 0.64 13.99
CA ASP A 465 -14.42 0.83 13.31
C ASP A 465 -14.62 0.78 11.78
N PHE A 466 -15.32 -0.23 11.25
CA PHE A 466 -15.64 -0.29 9.82
C PHE A 466 -16.38 0.97 9.31
N MET A 467 -17.32 1.50 10.07
CA MET A 467 -18.03 2.72 9.68
C MET A 467 -17.16 3.97 9.73
N ASP A 468 -16.28 4.10 10.74
CA ASP A 468 -15.29 5.17 10.83
C ASP A 468 -14.34 5.16 9.62
N LEU A 469 -13.94 3.97 9.17
CA LEU A 469 -13.14 3.77 7.96
C LEU A 469 -13.88 4.26 6.70
N LEU A 470 -15.14 3.85 6.51
CA LEU A 470 -15.96 4.31 5.37
C LEU A 470 -16.09 5.84 5.37
N ALA A 471 -16.36 6.44 6.53
CA ALA A 471 -16.46 7.89 6.67
C ALA A 471 -15.14 8.60 6.34
N GLY A 472 -14.00 8.01 6.72
CA GLY A 472 -12.68 8.51 6.39
C GLY A 472 -12.41 8.48 4.88
N VAL A 473 -12.73 7.37 4.21
CA VAL A 473 -12.54 7.20 2.76
C VAL A 473 -13.46 8.14 1.98
N ASP A 474 -14.73 8.24 2.35
CA ASP A 474 -15.68 9.18 1.74
C ASP A 474 -15.17 10.63 1.83
N LYS A 475 -14.73 11.06 3.02
CA LYS A 475 -14.17 12.41 3.20
C LYS A 475 -12.91 12.63 2.38
N TYR A 476 -12.03 11.61 2.26
CA TYR A 476 -10.84 11.70 1.43
C TYR A 476 -11.22 11.93 -0.04
N MET A 477 -12.14 11.12 -0.59
CA MET A 477 -12.55 11.21 -2.00
C MET A 477 -13.14 12.57 -2.36
N LYS A 478 -13.89 13.19 -1.43
CA LYS A 478 -14.48 14.53 -1.61
C LYS A 478 -13.45 15.67 -1.70
N GLY A 479 -12.21 15.42 -1.29
CA GLY A 479 -11.11 16.40 -1.34
C GLY A 479 -9.98 16.05 -2.29
N ALA A 480 -10.01 14.86 -2.92
CA ALA A 480 -8.84 14.28 -3.58
C ALA A 480 -8.48 14.89 -4.94
N LEU A 481 -9.38 15.66 -5.57
CA LEU A 481 -9.17 16.23 -6.93
C LEU A 481 -8.52 17.62 -6.94
N ARG A 482 -8.07 18.13 -5.80
CA ARG A 482 -7.42 19.46 -5.69
C ARG A 482 -5.90 19.34 -5.70
N ILE A 483 -5.35 18.84 -6.80
CA ILE A 483 -3.92 18.61 -6.96
C ILE A 483 -3.33 19.68 -7.87
N GLU A 484 -2.47 20.51 -7.31
CA GLU A 484 -1.87 21.66 -8.00
C GLU A 484 -0.45 21.40 -8.51
N SER A 485 0.20 20.32 -8.07
CA SER A 485 1.60 20.06 -8.43
C SER A 485 1.97 18.56 -8.47
N PRO A 486 3.05 18.20 -9.18
CA PRO A 486 3.52 16.81 -9.30
C PRO A 486 3.97 16.15 -7.99
N GLU A 487 4.30 16.92 -6.96
CA GLU A 487 4.67 16.40 -5.64
C GLU A 487 3.45 15.93 -4.83
N ASN A 488 2.26 16.37 -5.22
CA ASN A 488 1.01 16.12 -4.48
C ASN A 488 0.13 15.04 -5.13
N VAL A 489 0.48 14.56 -6.32
CA VAL A 489 -0.26 13.47 -6.97
C VAL A 489 0.10 12.13 -6.34
N THR A 490 -0.93 11.33 -6.08
CA THR A 490 -0.85 10.05 -5.39
C THR A 490 -1.58 8.97 -6.17
N ARG A 491 -1.27 7.69 -5.91
CA ARG A 491 -2.05 6.56 -6.45
C ARG A 491 -3.54 6.70 -6.16
N SER A 492 -3.89 7.03 -4.92
CA SER A 492 -5.29 7.08 -4.46
C SER A 492 -6.06 8.25 -5.09
N SER A 493 -5.39 9.39 -5.32
CA SER A 493 -6.00 10.53 -6.01
C SER A 493 -6.19 10.28 -7.51
N MET A 494 -5.25 9.56 -8.15
CA MET A 494 -5.43 9.12 -9.55
C MET A 494 -6.62 8.15 -9.68
N ILE A 495 -6.72 7.15 -8.80
CA ILE A 495 -7.86 6.23 -8.76
C ILE A 495 -9.16 7.00 -8.50
N THR A 496 -9.15 8.01 -7.63
CA THR A 496 -10.32 8.85 -7.36
C THR A 496 -10.72 9.69 -8.57
N ALA A 497 -9.76 10.31 -9.27
CA ALA A 497 -10.04 11.04 -10.50
C ALA A 497 -10.62 10.10 -11.57
N PHE A 498 -10.00 8.93 -11.74
CA PHE A 498 -10.47 7.92 -12.67
C PHE A 498 -11.86 7.39 -12.29
N TYR A 499 -12.16 7.28 -10.99
CA TYR A 499 -13.48 6.91 -10.49
C TYR A 499 -14.59 7.85 -10.96
N TYR A 500 -14.40 9.16 -10.79
CA TYR A 500 -15.37 10.13 -11.27
C TYR A 500 -15.47 10.12 -12.79
N TYR A 501 -14.33 10.04 -13.49
CA TYR A 501 -14.28 9.94 -14.95
C TYR A 501 -15.05 8.72 -15.48
N TYR A 502 -14.78 7.55 -14.91
CA TYR A 502 -15.42 6.30 -15.24
C TYR A 502 -16.94 6.41 -15.07
N ASN A 503 -17.41 6.88 -13.92
CA ASN A 503 -18.84 7.03 -13.66
C ASN A 503 -19.52 7.99 -14.63
N ALA A 504 -18.87 9.11 -14.96
CA ALA A 504 -19.39 10.08 -15.92
C ALA A 504 -19.49 9.49 -17.33
N LEU A 505 -18.45 8.77 -17.76
CA LEU A 505 -18.40 8.09 -19.06
C LEU A 505 -19.52 7.05 -19.15
N ARG A 506 -19.68 6.23 -18.10
CA ARG A 506 -20.66 5.14 -18.03
C ARG A 506 -22.10 5.64 -17.86
N ALA A 507 -22.33 6.80 -17.26
CA ALA A 507 -23.65 7.42 -17.17
C ALA A 507 -24.22 7.80 -18.55
N GLY A 508 -23.34 8.19 -19.49
CA GLY A 508 -23.73 8.65 -20.83
C GLY A 508 -23.90 7.55 -21.87
N ASP A 509 -23.28 6.37 -21.69
CA ASP A 509 -23.16 5.36 -22.74
C ASP A 509 -24.32 4.35 -22.81
N GLY A 510 -25.05 4.15 -21.70
CA GLY A 510 -26.14 3.16 -21.60
C GLY A 510 -25.71 1.69 -21.83
N THR A 511 -24.43 1.44 -22.09
CA THR A 511 -23.83 0.12 -22.37
C THR A 511 -23.48 -0.64 -21.09
N THR A 512 -23.38 0.07 -19.98
CA THR A 512 -23.07 -0.48 -18.65
C THR A 512 -24.26 -1.09 -17.93
N ARG A 513 -25.49 -0.83 -18.41
CA ARG A 513 -26.69 -1.48 -17.88
C ARG A 513 -26.58 -2.99 -18.02
N GLY A 514 -26.40 -3.65 -16.89
CA GLY A 514 -26.30 -5.09 -16.77
C GLY A 514 -24.92 -5.59 -16.35
N MET A 515 -23.80 -4.86 -16.44
CA MET A 515 -22.50 -5.37 -15.97
C MET A 515 -22.53 -5.92 -14.54
N SER A 516 -22.14 -7.17 -14.29
CA SER A 516 -22.03 -7.67 -12.92
C SER A 516 -20.91 -6.94 -12.17
N PHE A 517 -20.86 -7.03 -10.84
CA PHE A 517 -19.76 -6.43 -10.07
C PHE A 517 -18.38 -6.88 -10.60
N GLU A 518 -18.22 -8.18 -10.91
CA GLU A 518 -16.97 -8.72 -11.46
C GLU A 518 -16.63 -8.09 -12.82
N ASP A 519 -17.63 -7.82 -13.65
CA ASP A 519 -17.43 -7.14 -14.93
C ASP A 519 -16.97 -5.68 -14.69
N VAL A 520 -17.65 -4.94 -13.80
CA VAL A 520 -17.26 -3.55 -13.46
C VAL A 520 -15.87 -3.50 -12.84
N PHE A 521 -15.54 -4.41 -11.93
CA PHE A 521 -14.22 -4.45 -11.29
C PHE A 521 -13.11 -4.68 -12.32
N ASN A 522 -13.28 -5.64 -13.22
CA ASN A 522 -12.26 -5.97 -14.22
C ASN A 522 -12.15 -4.90 -15.31
N ASP A 523 -13.27 -4.30 -15.71
CA ASP A 523 -13.33 -3.19 -16.67
C ASP A 523 -12.62 -1.95 -16.09
N PHE A 524 -13.01 -1.53 -14.89
CA PHE A 524 -12.36 -0.45 -14.15
C PHE A 524 -10.87 -0.70 -13.97
N LYS A 525 -10.50 -1.91 -13.51
CA LYS A 525 -9.10 -2.31 -13.33
C LYS A 525 -8.31 -2.18 -14.63
N THR A 526 -8.83 -2.69 -15.74
CA THR A 526 -8.13 -2.70 -17.02
C THR A 526 -7.82 -1.28 -17.50
N GLU A 527 -8.79 -0.37 -17.40
CA GLU A 527 -8.61 1.01 -17.83
C GLU A 527 -7.75 1.81 -16.84
N ALA A 528 -7.97 1.67 -15.52
CA ALA A 528 -7.18 2.34 -14.49
C ALA A 528 -5.71 1.90 -14.50
N ASP A 529 -5.45 0.61 -14.71
CA ASP A 529 -4.09 0.05 -14.72
C ASP A 529 -3.22 0.65 -15.82
N ALA A 530 -3.80 1.06 -16.96
CA ALA A 530 -3.05 1.73 -18.02
C ALA A 530 -2.38 3.02 -17.51
N TYR A 531 -3.11 3.83 -16.76
CA TYR A 531 -2.58 5.05 -16.15
C TYR A 531 -1.63 4.76 -14.99
N LEU A 532 -1.96 3.78 -14.14
CA LEU A 532 -1.17 3.43 -12.96
C LEU A 532 0.20 2.83 -13.33
N GLU A 533 0.23 1.94 -14.33
CA GLU A 533 1.45 1.30 -14.82
C GLU A 533 2.43 2.33 -15.39
N GLU A 534 1.95 3.21 -16.27
CA GLU A 534 2.76 4.27 -16.86
C GLU A 534 3.30 5.24 -15.79
N SER A 535 2.51 5.48 -14.74
CA SER A 535 2.89 6.32 -13.60
C SER A 535 3.83 5.64 -12.61
N GLY A 536 4.12 4.34 -12.77
CA GLY A 536 4.96 3.56 -11.86
C GLY A 536 4.31 3.30 -10.50
N TYR A 537 2.97 3.39 -10.42
CA TYR A 537 2.21 3.09 -9.21
C TYR A 537 1.82 1.61 -9.14
N GLN A 538 1.47 1.15 -7.95
CA GLN A 538 0.88 -0.17 -7.78
C GLN A 538 -0.44 -0.26 -8.56
N LEU A 539 -0.59 -1.32 -9.33
CA LEU A 539 -1.80 -1.61 -10.09
C LEU A 539 -3.02 -1.76 -9.18
N PHE A 540 -4.21 -1.57 -9.75
CA PHE A 540 -5.47 -1.77 -9.08
C PHE A 540 -5.63 -3.23 -8.65
N SER A 541 -6.08 -3.50 -7.44
CA SER A 541 -6.03 -4.83 -6.83
C SER A 541 -7.09 -5.04 -5.77
N GLY A 542 -7.71 -6.22 -5.77
CA GLY A 542 -8.56 -6.66 -4.65
C GLY A 542 -7.80 -6.88 -3.33
N ARG A 543 -6.48 -6.66 -3.31
CA ARG A 543 -5.65 -6.69 -2.10
C ARG A 543 -5.62 -5.35 -1.36
N ASP A 544 -6.06 -4.28 -2.02
CA ASP A 544 -6.15 -2.93 -1.45
C ASP A 544 -7.63 -2.64 -1.14
N LEU A 545 -7.92 -2.36 0.13
CA LEU A 545 -9.28 -2.07 0.57
C LEU A 545 -9.87 -0.83 -0.14
N PHE A 546 -9.04 0.18 -0.46
CA PHE A 546 -9.52 1.37 -1.15
C PHE A 546 -10.01 1.05 -2.55
N ASP A 547 -9.25 0.23 -3.29
CA ASP A 547 -9.63 -0.22 -4.63
C ASP A 547 -10.96 -0.98 -4.60
N VAL A 548 -11.13 -1.89 -3.64
CA VAL A 548 -12.39 -2.61 -3.45
C VAL A 548 -13.54 -1.64 -3.20
N LEU A 549 -13.38 -0.69 -2.28
CA LEU A 549 -14.39 0.32 -1.98
C LEU A 549 -14.76 1.17 -3.20
N VAL A 550 -13.77 1.61 -3.98
CA VAL A 550 -13.98 2.41 -5.20
C VAL A 550 -14.73 1.60 -6.26
N ALA A 551 -14.36 0.34 -6.49
CA ALA A 551 -15.07 -0.52 -7.44
C ALA A 551 -16.52 -0.77 -7.03
N PHE A 552 -16.78 -0.96 -5.72
CA PHE A 552 -18.14 -1.03 -5.18
C PHE A 552 -18.93 0.26 -5.39
N SER A 553 -18.25 1.39 -5.23
CA SER A 553 -18.82 2.71 -5.46
C SER A 553 -19.20 2.90 -6.92
N ALA A 554 -18.36 2.44 -7.84
CA ALA A 554 -18.61 2.55 -9.28
C ALA A 554 -19.75 1.63 -9.70
N TYR A 555 -19.75 0.39 -9.21
CA TYR A 555 -20.84 -0.54 -9.40
C TYR A 555 -22.16 0.06 -8.89
N SER A 556 -22.18 0.61 -7.68
CA SER A 556 -23.40 1.22 -7.13
C SER A 556 -23.87 2.43 -7.93
N TYR A 557 -22.94 3.22 -8.48
CA TYR A 557 -23.23 4.37 -9.34
C TYR A 557 -23.93 4.00 -10.63
N ILE A 558 -23.53 2.89 -11.26
CA ILE A 558 -24.12 2.44 -12.52
C ILE A 558 -25.58 1.97 -12.33
N TYR A 559 -25.95 1.53 -11.13
CA TYR A 559 -27.21 0.83 -10.87
C TYR A 559 -28.25 1.59 -10.02
N MET A 560 -27.86 2.69 -9.38
CA MET A 560 -28.78 3.62 -8.70
C MET A 560 -28.96 4.88 -9.52
#